data_AF-A0A1R0X9L4-F1
#
_entry.id   AF-A0A1R0X9L4-F1
#
_cell.length_a   1.000
_cell.length_b   1.000
_cell.length_c   1.000
_cell.angle_alpha   90.00
_cell.angle_beta   90.00
_cell.angle_gamma   90.00
#
_symmetry.space_group_name_H-M   'P 1'
#
loop_
_entity.id
_entity.type
_entity.pdbx_description
1 polymer ?
#
loop_
_entity_poly.entity_id
_entity_poly.type
_entity_poly.pdbx_seq_one_letter_code
_entity_poly.pdbx_strand_id
1 'polypeptide(L)'
;MIERTSEYELGNDNVIPVTLNANFFFERAVRSLDRFQYDKALKNFRKAVEYEPENPVNHCNVAGVLSEMGNYEASNDILTHVLENIDPAMTECYFYMANNFANMESYEEAERSLVTYLEEDVNGEFLAESEELMELLQYELDRPAPLIRIRSREGVIEHERARALLEEGKFTQAVTLLEEIVSNTPDFLAAHNNLALAYFYMGRFTKAKECIMRVLEQDSGNLHALCNLAIFLQYEGDRGQLDGLLRLLETTIPFHQEHLFKMATTMGILGRHRTAYGHFRRLLKDEEVGGDASLYHYCAAAASNSGLYTEAQRCWQKAAKLDPESAVPRFFLAQLQQAQGEGKTLSLVSYNYQLPFQEQLKLWKDNKGSFTEEVRNNPLLRSSFFWALRYGDANTKLQVTEALRWIEDEEMSEILQGLLKQQPLQEEKLQEAALLSLQRLIGSVPEENVLQEVKETSSPRLKGLPEWREDWQKVIDQTLSMMDRRYDAIHKKDAELLWKQFLSSLYPDIPFIRHANGWCAALEYLIAKTHNLPVTYREVAQRYNVSVSMVSRYARRIDEECSFEGSVSDSLPPFTENI
;
A
#
# COMPACT_ATOMS: atom_id res chain seq x y z
N MET A 1 -26.86 58.85 -26.42
CA MET A 1 -27.97 59.55 -27.11
C MET A 1 -27.44 60.24 -28.34
N ILE A 2 -27.87 59.79 -29.53
CA ILE A 2 -28.54 60.60 -30.56
C ILE A 2 -28.93 59.59 -31.63
N GLU A 3 -30.21 59.21 -31.60
CA GLU A 3 -30.91 58.63 -32.74
C GLU A 3 -30.87 59.63 -33.89
N ARG A 4 -30.47 59.17 -35.07
CA ARG A 4 -30.90 59.75 -36.35
C ARG A 4 -31.12 58.62 -37.34
N THR A 5 -32.24 57.92 -37.18
CA THR A 5 -32.87 57.20 -38.28
C THR A 5 -33.60 58.25 -39.13
N SER A 6 -33.07 58.52 -40.32
CA SER A 6 -33.78 59.29 -41.33
C SER A 6 -34.92 58.44 -41.90
N GLU A 7 -36.14 58.92 -41.75
CA GLU A 7 -37.28 58.48 -42.55
C GLU A 7 -36.95 58.71 -44.03
N TYR A 8 -36.80 57.62 -44.78
CA TYR A 8 -36.92 57.62 -46.23
C TYR A 8 -37.80 56.46 -46.67
N GLU A 9 -38.72 56.80 -47.56
CA GLU A 9 -39.88 56.05 -48.03
C GLU A 9 -39.54 54.69 -48.64
N LEU A 10 -40.50 53.77 -48.50
CA LEU A 10 -40.49 52.43 -49.07
C LEU A 10 -40.30 52.46 -50.59
N GLY A 11 -39.26 51.78 -51.06
CA GLY A 11 -39.02 51.55 -52.48
C GLY A 11 -37.71 50.82 -52.79
N ASN A 12 -37.33 49.81 -52.01
CA ASN A 12 -36.30 48.84 -52.41
C ASN A 12 -36.30 47.61 -51.46
N ASP A 13 -36.89 46.49 -51.89
CA ASP A 13 -36.93 45.21 -51.17
C ASP A 13 -35.57 44.47 -51.13
N ASN A 14 -34.45 45.19 -51.22
CA ASN A 14 -33.09 44.63 -51.23
C ASN A 14 -32.17 45.24 -50.15
N VAL A 15 -32.69 45.97 -49.17
CA VAL A 15 -31.88 46.54 -48.08
C VAL A 15 -31.99 45.65 -46.85
N ILE A 16 -31.03 44.74 -46.67
CA ILE A 16 -30.86 44.00 -45.41
C ILE A 16 -30.28 44.99 -44.37
N PRO A 17 -30.97 45.27 -43.25
CA PRO A 17 -30.41 46.13 -42.22
C PRO A 17 -29.20 45.45 -41.59
N VAL A 18 -28.02 46.04 -41.74
CA VAL A 18 -26.79 45.55 -41.09
C VAL A 18 -26.66 46.20 -39.72
N THR A 19 -26.84 45.41 -38.67
CA THR A 19 -26.57 45.83 -37.30
C THR A 19 -25.07 45.75 -37.02
N LEU A 20 -24.42 46.91 -36.86
CA LEU A 20 -23.00 47.02 -36.51
C LEU A 20 -22.82 46.89 -34.99
N ASN A 21 -22.98 45.67 -34.46
CA ASN A 21 -22.78 45.34 -33.04
C ASN A 21 -21.45 44.57 -32.83
N ALA A 22 -21.12 44.25 -31.57
CA ALA A 22 -19.89 43.52 -31.24
C ALA A 22 -19.80 42.18 -32.00
N ASN A 23 -20.89 41.40 -32.03
CA ASN A 23 -20.95 40.13 -32.76
C ASN A 23 -20.66 40.29 -34.27
N PHE A 24 -21.17 41.34 -34.92
CA PHE A 24 -20.88 41.62 -36.32
C PHE A 24 -19.37 41.83 -36.56
N PHE A 25 -18.71 42.58 -35.68
CA PHE A 25 -17.26 42.81 -35.78
C PHE A 25 -16.48 41.54 -35.42
N PHE A 26 -16.92 40.79 -34.42
CA PHE A 26 -16.35 39.49 -34.03
C PHE A 26 -16.35 38.50 -35.19
N GLU A 27 -17.50 38.22 -35.81
CA GLU A 27 -17.60 37.30 -36.96
C GLU A 27 -16.77 37.75 -38.17
N ARG A 28 -16.59 39.06 -38.33
CA ARG A 28 -15.74 39.61 -39.39
C ARG A 28 -14.26 39.46 -39.06
N ALA A 29 -13.91 39.54 -37.78
CA ALA A 29 -12.56 39.31 -37.29
C ALA A 29 -12.15 37.86 -37.50
N VAL A 30 -13.00 36.90 -37.08
CA VAL A 30 -12.80 35.45 -37.31
C VAL A 30 -12.62 35.15 -38.79
N ARG A 31 -13.51 35.64 -39.68
CA ARG A 31 -13.36 35.48 -41.14
C ARG A 31 -12.07 36.07 -41.72
N SER A 32 -11.51 37.09 -41.06
CA SER A 32 -10.23 37.68 -41.46
C SER A 32 -9.06 36.83 -40.96
N LEU A 33 -9.20 36.26 -39.76
CA LEU A 33 -8.24 35.33 -39.15
C LEU A 33 -8.12 34.03 -39.96
N ASP A 34 -9.24 33.43 -40.37
CA ASP A 34 -9.29 32.24 -41.24
C ASP A 34 -8.56 32.45 -42.58
N ARG A 35 -8.36 33.71 -42.97
CA ARG A 35 -7.67 34.13 -44.20
C ARG A 35 -6.26 34.65 -43.94
N PHE A 36 -5.74 34.49 -42.72
CA PHE A 36 -4.44 34.97 -42.26
C PHE A 36 -4.26 36.49 -42.41
N GLN A 37 -5.36 37.25 -42.36
CA GLN A 37 -5.35 38.72 -42.46
C GLN A 37 -5.33 39.35 -41.07
N TYR A 38 -4.24 39.13 -40.33
CA TYR A 38 -4.10 39.49 -38.91
C TYR A 38 -4.38 40.97 -38.63
N ASP A 39 -3.88 41.91 -39.45
CA ASP A 39 -4.16 43.34 -39.28
C ASP A 39 -5.66 43.68 -39.33
N LYS A 40 -6.40 43.00 -40.22
CA LYS A 40 -7.85 43.20 -40.34
C LYS A 40 -8.59 42.48 -39.23
N ALA A 41 -8.15 41.30 -38.82
CA ALA A 41 -8.71 40.59 -37.68
C ALA A 41 -8.58 41.45 -36.42
N LEU A 42 -7.37 41.93 -36.12
CA LEU A 42 -7.06 42.79 -34.99
C LEU A 42 -7.92 44.06 -34.98
N LYS A 43 -8.07 44.73 -36.13
CA LYS A 43 -8.92 45.92 -36.25
C LYS A 43 -10.39 45.62 -35.92
N ASN A 44 -10.91 44.46 -36.33
CA ASN A 44 -12.30 44.10 -36.07
C ASN A 44 -12.50 43.61 -34.62
N PHE A 45 -11.56 42.84 -34.06
CA PHE A 45 -11.62 42.46 -32.64
C PHE A 45 -11.52 43.66 -31.70
N ARG A 46 -10.65 44.65 -32.00
CA ARG A 46 -10.62 45.91 -31.25
C ARG A 46 -11.95 46.66 -31.30
N LYS A 47 -12.62 46.65 -32.45
CA LYS A 47 -13.99 47.19 -32.51
C LYS A 47 -14.96 46.38 -31.65
N ALA A 48 -14.90 45.06 -31.65
CA ALA A 48 -15.73 44.25 -30.76
C ALA A 48 -15.52 44.64 -29.28
N VAL A 49 -14.26 44.85 -28.86
CA VAL A 49 -13.91 45.39 -27.54
C VAL A 49 -14.47 46.80 -27.31
N GLU A 50 -14.43 47.71 -28.30
CA GLU A 50 -15.02 49.05 -28.16
C GLU A 50 -16.53 49.01 -27.88
N TYR A 51 -17.24 48.03 -28.43
CA TYR A 51 -18.68 47.84 -28.19
C TYR A 51 -18.98 47.11 -26.88
N GLU A 52 -18.11 46.18 -26.47
CA GLU A 52 -18.25 45.37 -25.25
C GLU A 52 -16.92 45.36 -24.47
N PRO A 53 -16.59 46.45 -23.77
CA PRO A 53 -15.29 46.60 -23.09
C PRO A 53 -15.15 45.67 -21.88
N GLU A 54 -16.25 45.23 -21.28
CA GLU A 54 -16.26 44.34 -20.11
C GLU A 54 -16.30 42.85 -20.49
N ASN A 55 -16.19 42.51 -21.79
CA ASN A 55 -16.22 41.13 -22.25
C ASN A 55 -14.78 40.59 -22.36
N PRO A 56 -14.31 39.76 -21.41
CA PRO A 56 -12.92 39.29 -21.37
C PRO A 56 -12.56 38.45 -22.60
N VAL A 57 -13.51 37.72 -23.19
CA VAL A 57 -13.29 36.92 -24.40
C VAL A 57 -12.88 37.80 -25.58
N ASN A 58 -13.48 38.98 -25.75
CA ASN A 58 -13.10 39.89 -26.82
C ASN A 58 -11.65 40.38 -26.66
N HIS A 59 -11.20 40.62 -25.43
CA HIS A 59 -9.82 40.99 -25.13
C HIS A 59 -8.85 39.83 -25.36
N CYS A 60 -9.19 38.61 -24.93
CA CYS A 60 -8.38 37.41 -25.21
C CYS A 60 -8.22 37.17 -26.72
N ASN A 61 -9.25 37.44 -27.53
CA ASN A 61 -9.14 37.36 -28.99
C ASN A 61 -8.19 38.43 -29.58
N VAL A 62 -8.19 39.65 -29.02
CA VAL A 62 -7.20 40.69 -29.42
C VAL A 62 -5.78 40.23 -29.06
N ALA A 63 -5.60 39.71 -27.84
CA ALA A 63 -4.33 39.16 -27.36
C ALA A 63 -3.84 38.02 -28.26
N GLY A 64 -4.68 37.02 -28.56
CA GLY A 64 -4.33 35.91 -29.43
C GLY A 64 -3.89 36.35 -30.83
N VAL A 65 -4.55 37.34 -31.44
CA VAL A 65 -4.09 37.89 -32.73
C VAL A 65 -2.75 38.63 -32.61
N LEU A 66 -2.49 39.31 -31.49
CA LEU A 66 -1.19 39.95 -31.25
C LEU A 66 -0.08 38.91 -31.08
N SER A 67 -0.34 37.81 -30.37
CA SER A 67 0.57 36.66 -30.26
C SER A 67 0.92 36.06 -31.61
N GLU A 68 -0.08 35.83 -32.47
CA GLU A 68 0.12 35.34 -33.85
C GLU A 68 0.96 36.30 -34.71
N MET A 69 0.89 37.61 -34.42
CA MET A 69 1.70 38.62 -35.07
C MET A 69 3.12 38.75 -34.46
N GLY A 70 3.46 37.96 -33.43
CA GLY A 70 4.72 38.01 -32.70
C GLY A 70 4.85 39.19 -31.73
N ASN A 71 3.75 39.91 -31.43
CA ASN A 71 3.74 41.03 -30.50
C ASN A 71 3.35 40.53 -29.09
N TYR A 72 4.21 39.70 -28.51
CA TYR A 72 3.93 38.97 -27.27
C TYR A 72 3.76 39.87 -26.05
N GLU A 73 4.54 40.95 -25.94
CA GLU A 73 4.44 41.91 -24.83
C GLU A 73 3.10 42.63 -24.85
N ALA A 74 2.68 43.12 -26.03
CA ALA A 74 1.39 43.79 -26.19
C ALA A 74 0.22 42.82 -25.95
N SER A 75 0.39 41.53 -26.27
CA SER A 75 -0.59 40.51 -25.89
C SER A 75 -0.66 40.34 -24.37
N ASN A 76 0.49 40.21 -23.70
CA ASN A 76 0.57 40.01 -22.25
C ASN A 76 0.02 41.19 -21.46
N ASP A 77 0.21 42.42 -21.95
CA ASP A 77 -0.40 43.63 -21.37
C ASP A 77 -1.93 43.54 -21.36
N ILE A 78 -2.53 43.04 -22.45
CA ILE A 78 -3.99 42.87 -22.57
C ILE A 78 -4.46 41.74 -21.64
N LEU A 79 -3.77 40.60 -21.64
CA LEU A 79 -4.12 39.45 -20.78
C LEU A 79 -4.03 39.82 -19.30
N THR A 80 -3.01 40.60 -18.92
CA THR A 80 -2.87 41.12 -17.56
C THR A 80 -3.99 42.10 -17.23
N HIS A 81 -4.36 42.99 -18.17
CA HIS A 81 -5.50 43.88 -17.99
C HIS A 81 -6.82 43.13 -17.74
N VAL A 82 -7.05 42.02 -18.46
CA VAL A 82 -8.22 41.15 -18.24
C VAL A 82 -8.22 40.61 -16.81
N LEU A 83 -7.11 40.01 -16.36
CA LEU A 83 -6.99 39.43 -15.02
C LEU A 83 -7.11 40.47 -13.89
N GLU A 84 -6.59 41.68 -14.09
CA GLU A 84 -6.58 42.71 -13.04
C GLU A 84 -7.87 43.52 -12.97
N ASN A 85 -8.54 43.76 -14.11
CA ASN A 85 -9.58 44.80 -14.20
C ASN A 85 -10.93 44.32 -14.74
N ILE A 86 -11.01 43.17 -15.42
CA ILE A 86 -12.23 42.72 -16.10
C ILE A 86 -12.74 41.44 -15.47
N ASP A 87 -11.94 40.37 -15.52
CA ASP A 87 -12.31 39.05 -15.01
C ASP A 87 -11.07 38.35 -14.41
N PRO A 88 -10.89 38.46 -13.08
CA PRO A 88 -9.81 37.76 -12.38
C PRO A 88 -9.92 36.23 -12.40
N ALA A 89 -11.07 35.67 -12.80
CA ALA A 89 -11.30 34.23 -12.87
C ALA A 89 -11.04 33.64 -14.27
N MET A 90 -10.66 34.47 -15.26
CA MET A 90 -10.32 34.03 -16.61
C MET A 90 -8.94 33.36 -16.64
N THR A 91 -8.87 32.11 -16.16
CA THR A 91 -7.64 31.34 -15.98
C THR A 91 -6.91 31.08 -17.29
N GLU A 92 -7.61 31.01 -18.42
CA GLU A 92 -7.07 30.85 -19.77
C GLU A 92 -6.05 31.94 -20.13
N CYS A 93 -6.15 33.13 -19.52
CA CYS A 93 -5.16 34.19 -19.69
C CYS A 93 -3.75 33.72 -19.28
N TYR A 94 -3.63 32.90 -18.23
CA TYR A 94 -2.34 32.37 -17.80
C TYR A 94 -1.75 31.39 -18.81
N PHE A 95 -2.57 30.56 -19.47
CA PHE A 95 -2.12 29.68 -20.56
C PHE A 95 -1.61 30.49 -21.77
N TYR A 96 -2.34 31.53 -22.19
CA TYR A 96 -1.90 32.39 -23.28
C TYR A 96 -0.61 33.15 -22.93
N MET A 97 -0.49 33.65 -21.70
CA MET A 97 0.75 34.28 -21.22
C MET A 97 1.91 33.29 -21.19
N ALA A 98 1.69 32.04 -20.76
CA ALA A 98 2.72 31.00 -20.77
C ALA A 98 3.26 30.74 -22.18
N ASN A 99 2.38 30.61 -23.17
CA ASN A 99 2.77 30.46 -24.58
C ASN A 99 3.57 31.68 -25.08
N ASN A 100 3.13 32.89 -24.74
CA ASN A 100 3.83 34.11 -25.11
C ASN A 100 5.23 34.17 -24.48
N PHE A 101 5.36 33.86 -23.20
CA PHE A 101 6.65 33.78 -22.50
C PHE A 101 7.57 32.72 -23.08
N ALA A 102 7.05 31.55 -23.44
CA ALA A 102 7.83 30.50 -24.09
C ALA A 102 8.38 30.95 -25.45
N ASN A 103 7.56 31.63 -26.27
CA ASN A 103 8.01 32.19 -27.56
C ASN A 103 9.01 33.35 -27.40
N MET A 104 9.01 34.03 -26.26
CA MET A 104 10.01 35.04 -25.88
C MET A 104 11.27 34.43 -25.23
N GLU A 105 11.39 33.09 -25.18
CA GLU A 105 12.46 32.35 -24.49
C GLU A 105 12.58 32.69 -22.99
N SER A 106 11.51 33.25 -22.40
CA SER A 106 11.41 33.57 -20.97
C SER A 106 10.79 32.38 -20.23
N TYR A 107 11.55 31.29 -20.16
CA TYR A 107 11.04 29.98 -19.74
C TYR A 107 10.60 29.94 -18.27
N GLU A 108 11.23 30.73 -17.39
CA GLU A 108 10.81 30.81 -15.98
C GLU A 108 9.45 31.50 -15.81
N GLU A 109 9.18 32.57 -16.56
CA GLU A 109 7.89 33.24 -16.59
C GLU A 109 6.82 32.35 -17.23
N ALA A 110 7.18 31.62 -18.29
CA ALA A 110 6.31 30.65 -18.93
C ALA A 110 5.90 29.54 -17.95
N GLU A 111 6.87 28.97 -17.23
CA GLU A 111 6.63 27.94 -16.20
C GLU A 111 5.72 28.46 -15.09
N ARG A 112 5.94 29.69 -14.60
CA ARG A 112 5.08 30.28 -13.56
C ARG A 112 3.64 30.46 -14.03
N SER A 113 3.44 31.04 -15.20
CA SER A 113 2.09 31.26 -15.75
C SER A 113 1.39 29.92 -16.02
N LEU A 114 2.10 28.94 -16.57
CA LEU A 114 1.52 27.63 -16.86
C LEU A 114 1.15 26.86 -15.59
N VAL A 115 1.99 26.92 -14.56
CA VAL A 115 1.67 26.35 -13.25
C VAL A 115 0.44 27.03 -12.65
N THR A 116 0.32 28.36 -12.72
CA THR A 116 -0.87 29.06 -12.22
C THR A 116 -2.14 28.61 -12.94
N TYR A 117 -2.10 28.44 -14.26
CA TYR A 117 -3.22 27.89 -15.03
C TYR A 117 -3.63 26.49 -14.50
N LEU A 118 -2.66 25.59 -14.36
CA LEU A 118 -2.88 24.21 -13.95
C LEU A 118 -3.28 24.05 -12.46
N GLU A 119 -2.98 25.04 -11.61
CA GLU A 119 -3.40 25.08 -10.20
C GLU A 119 -4.81 25.62 -10.01
N GLU A 120 -5.20 26.64 -10.79
CA GLU A 120 -6.50 27.31 -10.66
C GLU A 120 -7.59 26.63 -11.50
N ASP A 121 -7.24 25.97 -12.60
CA ASP A 121 -8.20 25.38 -13.54
C ASP A 121 -8.00 23.86 -13.76
N VAL A 122 -8.71 23.07 -12.94
CA VAL A 122 -8.63 21.59 -12.93
C VAL A 122 -9.27 20.95 -14.16
N ASN A 123 -10.22 21.63 -14.81
CA ASN A 123 -10.94 21.13 -15.98
C ASN A 123 -10.80 22.09 -17.17
N GLY A 124 -9.69 22.80 -17.24
CA GLY A 124 -9.46 23.83 -18.24
C GLY A 124 -9.42 23.26 -19.66
N GLU A 125 -9.75 24.09 -20.64
CA GLU A 125 -9.80 23.69 -22.05
C GLU A 125 -8.42 23.25 -22.59
N PHE A 126 -7.33 23.83 -22.06
CA PHE A 126 -5.96 23.70 -22.58
C PHE A 126 -5.08 22.76 -21.75
N LEU A 127 -5.65 21.79 -21.04
CA LEU A 127 -4.88 20.90 -20.18
C LEU A 127 -3.86 20.07 -20.97
N ALA A 128 -4.26 19.50 -22.11
CA ALA A 128 -3.37 18.66 -22.93
C ALA A 128 -2.20 19.48 -23.51
N GLU A 129 -2.50 20.65 -24.05
CA GLU A 129 -1.51 21.60 -24.59
C GLU A 129 -0.58 22.11 -23.47
N SER A 130 -1.11 22.26 -22.26
CA SER A 130 -0.29 22.63 -21.09
C SER A 130 0.69 21.53 -20.71
N GLU A 131 0.34 20.25 -20.87
CA GLU A 131 1.29 19.16 -20.63
C GLU A 131 2.44 19.18 -21.64
N GLU A 132 2.13 19.37 -22.92
CA GLU A 132 3.14 19.50 -23.98
C GLU A 132 4.08 20.68 -23.72
N LEU A 133 3.53 21.83 -23.34
CA LEU A 133 4.33 23.01 -23.01
C LEU A 133 5.17 22.79 -21.73
N MET A 134 4.63 22.09 -20.73
CA MET A 134 5.41 21.74 -19.52
C MET A 134 6.58 20.80 -19.82
N GLU A 135 6.46 19.88 -20.78
CA GLU A 135 7.58 19.03 -21.21
C GLU A 135 8.68 19.84 -21.90
N LEU A 136 8.29 20.76 -22.79
CA LEU A 136 9.23 21.69 -23.43
C LEU A 136 9.99 22.51 -22.37
N LEU A 137 9.28 23.09 -21.41
CA LEU A 137 9.91 23.91 -20.37
C LEU A 137 10.85 23.12 -19.47
N GLN A 138 10.54 21.86 -19.16
CA GLN A 138 11.45 20.98 -18.41
C GLN A 138 12.74 20.71 -19.17
N TYR A 139 12.64 20.50 -20.48
CA TYR A 139 13.80 20.30 -21.34
C TYR A 139 14.69 21.55 -21.38
N GLU A 140 14.10 22.72 -21.60
CA GLU A 140 14.85 23.99 -21.73
C GLU A 140 15.46 24.46 -20.39
N LEU A 141 14.76 24.23 -19.26
CA LEU A 141 15.23 24.62 -17.93
C LEU A 141 16.19 23.60 -17.29
N ASP A 142 16.40 22.43 -17.90
CA ASP A 142 17.21 21.30 -17.40
C ASP A 142 16.89 20.95 -15.94
N ARG A 143 15.60 21.00 -15.59
CA ARG A 143 15.13 20.67 -14.24
C ARG A 143 13.68 20.17 -14.28
N PRO A 144 13.29 19.28 -13.34
CA PRO A 144 11.91 18.89 -13.21
C PRO A 144 11.07 20.12 -12.83
N ALA A 145 9.87 20.20 -13.39
CA ALA A 145 8.90 21.20 -13.02
C ALA A 145 8.60 21.14 -11.51
N PRO A 146 8.23 22.26 -10.86
CA PRO A 146 7.82 22.30 -9.46
C PRO A 146 6.47 21.58 -9.28
N LEU A 147 6.50 20.25 -9.39
CA LEU A 147 5.37 19.32 -9.56
C LEU A 147 4.58 19.04 -8.28
N ILE A 148 4.68 19.84 -7.24
CA ILE A 148 4.17 19.44 -5.91
C ILE A 148 2.68 19.81 -5.72
N ARG A 149 2.06 20.62 -6.59
CA ARG A 149 0.70 21.14 -6.35
C ARG A 149 -0.20 21.42 -7.56
N ILE A 150 0.04 20.81 -8.71
CA ILE A 150 -0.85 20.99 -9.86
C ILE A 150 -2.18 20.25 -9.60
N ARG A 151 -3.29 20.98 -9.44
CA ARG A 151 -4.62 20.41 -9.18
C ARG A 151 -5.21 19.67 -10.39
N SER A 152 -4.88 20.07 -11.62
CA SER A 152 -5.28 19.30 -12.81
C SER A 152 -4.67 17.89 -12.88
N ARG A 153 -3.66 17.60 -12.04
CA ARG A 153 -3.05 16.26 -11.85
C ARG A 153 -3.47 15.59 -10.55
N GLU A 154 -4.45 16.15 -9.84
CA GLU A 154 -5.04 15.56 -8.64
C GLU A 154 -5.62 14.18 -8.99
N GLY A 155 -5.15 13.15 -8.30
CA GLY A 155 -5.41 11.75 -8.59
C GLY A 155 -4.18 11.02 -9.10
N VAL A 156 -3.38 11.58 -10.01
CA VAL A 156 -2.20 10.90 -10.61
C VAL A 156 -1.03 10.86 -9.63
N ILE A 157 -0.75 11.96 -8.93
CA ILE A 157 0.32 12.02 -7.92
C ILE A 157 -0.05 11.14 -6.72
N GLU A 158 -1.30 11.23 -6.28
CA GLU A 158 -1.87 10.40 -5.23
C GLU A 158 -1.87 8.93 -5.63
N HIS A 159 -2.12 8.61 -6.91
CA HIS A 159 -2.06 7.24 -7.44
C HIS A 159 -0.64 6.68 -7.43
N GLU A 160 0.35 7.46 -7.84
CA GLU A 160 1.76 7.04 -7.76
C GLU A 160 2.21 6.88 -6.30
N ARG A 161 1.75 7.75 -5.39
CA ARG A 161 1.93 7.55 -3.95
C ARG A 161 1.25 6.28 -3.46
N ALA A 162 0.04 5.98 -3.91
CA ALA A 162 -0.65 4.74 -3.57
C ALA A 162 0.05 3.49 -4.13
N ARG A 163 0.61 3.59 -5.34
CA ARG A 163 1.45 2.54 -5.93
C ARG A 163 2.69 2.29 -5.09
N ALA A 164 3.39 3.34 -4.67
CA ALA A 164 4.52 3.23 -3.75
C ALA A 164 4.10 2.57 -2.43
N LEU A 165 2.95 2.94 -1.85
CA LEU A 165 2.42 2.29 -0.65
C LEU A 165 2.14 0.78 -0.86
N LEU A 166 1.63 0.39 -2.05
CA LEU A 166 1.42 -1.01 -2.41
C LEU A 166 2.73 -1.80 -2.52
N GLU A 167 3.72 -1.25 -3.22
CA GLU A 167 5.07 -1.79 -3.29
C GLU A 167 5.70 -1.86 -1.90
N GLU A 168 5.31 -0.91 -1.04
CA GLU A 168 5.77 -0.86 0.32
C GLU A 168 5.15 -1.92 1.25
N GLY A 169 4.10 -2.60 0.75
CA GLY A 169 3.28 -3.52 1.54
C GLY A 169 2.35 -2.82 2.53
N LYS A 170 2.20 -1.49 2.45
CA LYS A 170 1.30 -0.65 3.25
C LYS A 170 -0.11 -0.62 2.64
N PHE A 171 -0.74 -1.79 2.56
CA PHE A 171 -2.02 -2.01 1.90
C PHE A 171 -3.17 -1.21 2.50
N THR A 172 -3.24 -1.06 3.83
CA THR A 172 -4.34 -0.32 4.46
C THR A 172 -4.29 1.16 4.10
N GLN A 173 -3.10 1.76 4.10
CA GLN A 173 -2.91 3.16 3.69
C GLN A 173 -3.17 3.33 2.18
N ALA A 174 -2.72 2.37 1.37
CA ALA A 174 -3.00 2.37 -0.07
C ALA A 174 -4.50 2.30 -0.35
N VAL A 175 -5.27 1.45 0.35
CA VAL A 175 -6.73 1.38 0.20
C VAL A 175 -7.38 2.72 0.50
N THR A 176 -7.06 3.36 1.62
CA THR A 176 -7.66 4.66 1.98
C THR A 176 -7.44 5.70 0.88
N LEU A 177 -6.20 5.81 0.39
CA LEU A 177 -5.83 6.77 -0.64
C LEU A 177 -6.50 6.44 -1.99
N LEU A 178 -6.56 5.16 -2.36
CA LEU A 178 -7.17 4.72 -3.61
C LEU A 178 -8.70 4.82 -3.59
N GLU A 179 -9.35 4.62 -2.44
CA GLU A 179 -10.78 4.87 -2.25
C GLU A 179 -11.11 6.36 -2.43
N GLU A 180 -10.26 7.25 -1.92
CA GLU A 180 -10.38 8.70 -2.13
C GLU A 180 -10.24 9.08 -3.61
N ILE A 181 -9.19 8.59 -4.27
CA ILE A 181 -8.95 8.82 -5.70
C ILE A 181 -10.15 8.37 -6.54
N VAL A 182 -10.63 7.15 -6.32
CA VAL A 182 -11.77 6.57 -7.05
C VAL A 182 -13.07 7.30 -6.74
N SER A 183 -13.24 7.83 -5.52
CA SER A 183 -14.41 8.65 -5.17
C SER A 183 -14.42 9.98 -5.93
N ASN A 184 -13.25 10.60 -6.11
CA ASN A 184 -13.12 11.88 -6.81
C ASN A 184 -13.09 11.71 -8.33
N THR A 185 -12.47 10.63 -8.81
CA THR A 185 -12.28 10.31 -10.24
C THR A 185 -12.76 8.88 -10.55
N PRO A 186 -14.09 8.65 -10.69
CA PRO A 186 -14.65 7.31 -10.85
C PRO A 186 -14.14 6.54 -12.08
N ASP A 187 -13.73 7.25 -13.14
CA ASP A 187 -13.26 6.65 -14.39
C ASP A 187 -11.75 6.38 -14.41
N PHE A 188 -11.04 6.61 -13.30
CA PHE A 188 -9.60 6.37 -13.24
C PHE A 188 -9.28 4.87 -13.10
N LEU A 189 -9.24 4.18 -14.24
CA LEU A 189 -9.05 2.71 -14.33
C LEU A 189 -7.80 2.19 -13.61
N ALA A 190 -6.70 2.93 -13.67
CA ALA A 190 -5.45 2.53 -13.01
C ALA A 190 -5.57 2.54 -11.48
N ALA A 191 -6.36 3.47 -10.92
CA ALA A 191 -6.65 3.50 -9.49
C ALA A 191 -7.53 2.33 -9.07
N HIS A 192 -8.57 1.97 -9.85
CA HIS A 192 -9.36 0.77 -9.59
C HIS A 192 -8.54 -0.53 -9.65
N ASN A 193 -7.61 -0.65 -10.61
CA ASN A 193 -6.71 -1.80 -10.71
C ASN A 193 -5.80 -1.94 -9.47
N ASN A 194 -5.24 -0.84 -8.99
CA ASN A 194 -4.41 -0.83 -7.79
C ASN A 194 -5.25 -1.03 -6.51
N LEU A 195 -6.47 -0.50 -6.46
CA LEU A 195 -7.41 -0.70 -5.35
C LEU A 195 -7.82 -2.16 -5.22
N ALA A 196 -8.10 -2.81 -6.36
CA ALA A 196 -8.37 -4.23 -6.41
C ALA A 196 -7.21 -5.06 -5.85
N LEU A 197 -5.98 -4.71 -6.24
CA LEU A 197 -4.78 -5.39 -5.75
C LEU A 197 -4.60 -5.18 -4.23
N ALA A 198 -4.83 -3.95 -3.74
CA ALA A 198 -4.80 -3.62 -2.32
C ALA A 198 -5.81 -4.45 -1.53
N TYR A 199 -7.07 -4.49 -1.97
CA TYR A 199 -8.12 -5.30 -1.37
C TYR A 199 -7.80 -6.79 -1.40
N PHE A 200 -7.23 -7.29 -2.51
CA PHE A 200 -6.81 -8.69 -2.61
C PHE A 200 -5.73 -9.03 -1.57
N TYR A 201 -4.77 -8.14 -1.36
CA TYR A 201 -3.73 -8.31 -0.35
C TYR A 201 -4.30 -8.25 1.08
N MET A 202 -5.29 -7.39 1.34
CA MET A 202 -6.03 -7.36 2.61
C MET A 202 -7.04 -8.52 2.79
N GLY A 203 -7.15 -9.43 1.83
CA GLY A 203 -8.09 -10.56 1.89
C GLY A 203 -9.56 -10.19 1.62
N ARG A 204 -9.84 -8.97 1.17
CA ARG A 204 -11.17 -8.47 0.81
C ARG A 204 -11.53 -8.84 -0.64
N PHE A 205 -11.66 -10.14 -0.91
CA PHE A 205 -11.75 -10.69 -2.29
C PHE A 205 -12.96 -10.21 -3.09
N THR A 206 -14.13 -10.12 -2.46
CA THR A 206 -15.35 -9.66 -3.14
C THR A 206 -15.17 -8.25 -3.69
N LYS A 207 -14.68 -7.33 -2.85
CA LYS A 207 -14.38 -5.95 -3.26
C LYS A 207 -13.30 -5.89 -4.33
N ALA A 208 -12.25 -6.70 -4.20
CA ALA A 208 -11.19 -6.78 -5.21
C ALA A 208 -11.74 -7.12 -6.60
N LYS A 209 -12.64 -8.12 -6.67
CA LYS A 209 -13.30 -8.50 -7.92
C LYS A 209 -14.25 -7.44 -8.44
N GLU A 210 -15.04 -6.80 -7.59
CA GLU A 210 -15.93 -5.70 -8.00
C GLU A 210 -15.14 -4.58 -8.70
N CYS A 211 -14.01 -4.17 -8.14
CA CYS A 211 -13.12 -3.18 -8.76
C CYS A 211 -12.62 -3.65 -10.14
N ILE A 212 -12.14 -4.89 -10.27
CA ILE A 212 -11.65 -5.43 -11.55
C ILE A 212 -12.78 -5.56 -12.58
N MET A 213 -13.97 -5.98 -12.17
CA MET A 213 -15.12 -6.09 -13.08
C MET A 213 -15.52 -4.73 -13.63
N ARG A 214 -15.51 -3.67 -12.82
CA ARG A 214 -15.72 -2.29 -13.31
C ARG A 214 -14.70 -1.88 -14.36
N VAL A 215 -13.42 -2.18 -14.13
CA VAL A 215 -12.37 -1.89 -15.10
C VAL A 215 -12.62 -2.64 -16.41
N LEU A 216 -12.99 -3.91 -16.35
CA LEU A 216 -13.26 -4.73 -17.54
C LEU A 216 -14.59 -4.40 -18.24
N GLU A 217 -15.56 -3.81 -17.54
CA GLU A 217 -16.79 -3.27 -18.12
C GLU A 217 -16.51 -2.03 -18.98
N GLN A 218 -15.59 -1.16 -18.54
CA GLN A 218 -15.18 0.03 -19.28
C GLN A 218 -14.13 -0.28 -20.35
N ASP A 219 -13.14 -1.12 -20.03
CA ASP A 219 -12.07 -1.57 -20.91
C ASP A 219 -11.87 -3.09 -20.81
N SER A 220 -12.59 -3.83 -21.65
CA SER A 220 -12.50 -5.29 -21.73
C SER A 220 -11.10 -5.82 -22.11
N GLY A 221 -10.23 -4.97 -22.69
CA GLY A 221 -8.87 -5.29 -23.09
C GLY A 221 -7.81 -4.96 -22.05
N ASN A 222 -8.20 -4.42 -20.89
CA ASN A 222 -7.27 -3.90 -19.90
C ASN A 222 -6.36 -5.01 -19.35
N LEU A 223 -5.08 -4.99 -19.75
CA LEU A 223 -4.16 -6.08 -19.42
C LEU A 223 -3.91 -6.22 -17.92
N HIS A 224 -3.83 -5.10 -17.20
CA HIS A 224 -3.66 -5.10 -15.75
C HIS A 224 -4.84 -5.79 -15.05
N ALA A 225 -6.06 -5.46 -15.48
CA ALA A 225 -7.28 -6.05 -14.95
C ALA A 225 -7.39 -7.55 -15.26
N LEU A 226 -7.09 -7.95 -16.51
CA LEU A 226 -7.08 -9.37 -16.92
C LEU A 226 -6.03 -10.18 -16.13
N CYS A 227 -4.84 -9.63 -15.93
CA CYS A 227 -3.79 -10.27 -15.12
C CYS A 227 -4.21 -10.41 -13.65
N ASN A 228 -4.78 -9.35 -13.05
CA ASN A 228 -5.27 -9.37 -11.68
C ASN A 228 -6.42 -10.39 -11.52
N LEU A 229 -7.37 -10.42 -12.46
CA LEU A 229 -8.47 -11.39 -12.47
C LEU A 229 -7.93 -12.84 -12.52
N ALA A 230 -6.92 -13.12 -13.34
CA ALA A 230 -6.32 -14.45 -13.42
C ALA A 230 -5.73 -14.90 -12.08
N ILE A 231 -5.05 -13.99 -11.36
CA ILE A 231 -4.53 -14.26 -10.02
C ILE A 231 -5.70 -14.52 -9.04
N PHE A 232 -6.78 -13.75 -9.12
CA PHE A 232 -7.93 -13.90 -8.22
C PHE A 232 -8.66 -15.23 -8.46
N LEU A 233 -8.87 -15.62 -9.72
CA LEU A 233 -9.49 -16.90 -10.10
C LEU A 233 -8.62 -18.10 -9.68
N GLN A 234 -7.30 -17.98 -9.83
CA GLN A 234 -6.35 -19.00 -9.36
C GLN A 234 -6.44 -19.20 -7.85
N TYR A 235 -6.63 -18.11 -7.08
CA TYR A 235 -6.76 -18.18 -5.64
C TYR A 235 -8.08 -18.83 -5.20
N GLU A 236 -9.19 -18.53 -5.85
CA GLU A 236 -10.49 -19.17 -5.55
C GLU A 236 -10.59 -20.62 -6.02
N GLY A 237 -9.72 -21.05 -6.93
CA GLY A 237 -9.76 -22.38 -7.51
C GLY A 237 -10.79 -22.57 -8.63
N ASP A 238 -11.33 -21.48 -9.19
CA ASP A 238 -12.21 -21.53 -10.37
C ASP A 238 -11.36 -21.78 -11.63
N ARG A 239 -11.04 -23.06 -11.85
CA ARG A 239 -10.25 -23.52 -12.99
C ARG A 239 -10.93 -23.28 -14.33
N GLY A 240 -12.26 -23.26 -14.37
CA GLY A 240 -13.01 -23.14 -15.62
C GLY A 240 -12.82 -21.77 -16.27
N GLN A 241 -13.02 -20.70 -15.49
CA GLN A 241 -12.81 -19.34 -15.95
C GLN A 241 -11.32 -19.04 -16.14
N LEU A 242 -10.47 -19.53 -15.23
CA LEU A 242 -9.02 -19.34 -15.32
C LEU A 242 -8.43 -19.89 -16.61
N ASP A 243 -8.82 -21.10 -17.03
CA ASP A 243 -8.28 -21.71 -18.25
C ASP A 243 -8.67 -20.91 -19.51
N GLY A 244 -9.86 -20.31 -19.53
CA GLY A 244 -10.29 -19.41 -20.60
C GLY A 244 -9.41 -18.15 -20.65
N LEU A 245 -9.21 -17.52 -19.50
CA LEU A 245 -8.42 -16.30 -19.37
C LEU A 245 -6.93 -16.53 -19.65
N LEU A 246 -6.37 -17.67 -19.23
CA LEU A 246 -5.00 -18.05 -19.53
C LEU A 246 -4.76 -18.20 -21.03
N ARG A 247 -5.69 -18.82 -21.77
CA ARG A 247 -5.59 -18.92 -23.24
C ARG A 247 -5.56 -17.53 -23.88
N LEU A 248 -6.40 -16.61 -23.41
CA LEU A 248 -6.38 -15.23 -23.89
C LEU A 248 -5.01 -14.59 -23.63
N LEU A 249 -4.54 -14.60 -22.37
CA LEU A 249 -3.28 -14.00 -21.97
C LEU A 249 -2.06 -14.60 -22.69
N GLU A 250 -2.05 -15.91 -22.96
CA GLU A 250 -0.98 -16.59 -23.71
C GLU A 250 -0.94 -16.20 -25.19
N THR A 251 -2.07 -15.79 -25.78
CA THR A 251 -2.13 -15.26 -27.14
C THR A 251 -1.87 -13.75 -27.23
N THR A 252 -1.99 -13.05 -26.11
CA THR A 252 -1.73 -11.60 -26.03
C THR A 252 -0.24 -11.33 -26.06
N ILE A 253 0.20 -10.45 -26.95
CA ILE A 253 1.60 -10.02 -27.08
C ILE A 253 1.71 -8.55 -26.69
N PRO A 254 2.08 -8.24 -25.44
CA PRO A 254 2.32 -6.86 -25.03
C PRO A 254 3.45 -6.20 -25.83
N PHE A 255 3.23 -4.93 -26.19
CA PHE A 255 4.24 -4.07 -26.80
C PHE A 255 4.99 -3.26 -25.74
N HIS A 256 4.27 -2.57 -24.84
CA HIS A 256 4.86 -1.77 -23.76
C HIS A 256 5.59 -2.64 -22.72
N GLN A 257 6.72 -2.13 -22.21
CA GLN A 257 7.56 -2.83 -21.23
C GLN A 257 6.84 -3.11 -19.91
N GLU A 258 6.09 -2.14 -19.37
CA GLU A 258 5.31 -2.32 -18.13
C GLU A 258 4.33 -3.49 -18.26
N HIS A 259 3.58 -3.52 -19.37
CA HIS A 259 2.65 -4.61 -19.69
C HIS A 259 3.36 -5.95 -19.86
N LEU A 260 4.56 -5.96 -20.44
CA LEU A 260 5.37 -7.16 -20.60
C LEU A 260 5.87 -7.68 -19.25
N PHE A 261 6.26 -6.79 -18.33
CA PHE A 261 6.65 -7.12 -16.96
C PHE A 261 5.47 -7.64 -16.14
N LYS A 262 4.30 -6.98 -16.20
CA LYS A 262 3.06 -7.44 -15.57
C LYS A 262 2.66 -8.82 -16.05
N MET A 263 2.75 -9.08 -17.36
CA MET A 263 2.48 -10.40 -17.93
C MET A 263 3.48 -11.45 -17.44
N ALA A 264 4.78 -11.13 -17.44
CA ALA A 264 5.85 -12.05 -17.03
C ALA A 264 5.69 -12.49 -15.56
N THR A 265 5.45 -11.52 -14.67
CA THR A 265 5.23 -11.78 -13.24
C THR A 265 3.95 -12.56 -12.99
N THR A 266 2.85 -12.20 -13.66
CA THR A 266 1.56 -12.91 -13.56
C THR A 266 1.69 -14.36 -14.00
N MET A 267 2.32 -14.61 -15.15
CA MET A 267 2.58 -15.98 -15.64
C MET A 267 3.47 -16.77 -14.67
N GLY A 268 4.43 -16.11 -14.02
CA GLY A 268 5.25 -16.71 -12.96
C GLY A 268 4.43 -17.16 -11.76
N ILE A 269 3.52 -16.31 -11.27
CA ILE A 269 2.60 -16.60 -10.15
C ILE A 269 1.65 -17.75 -10.49
N LEU A 270 1.14 -17.80 -11.73
CA LEU A 270 0.23 -18.84 -12.22
C LEU A 270 0.94 -20.17 -12.57
N GLY A 271 2.23 -20.30 -12.25
CA GLY A 271 3.03 -21.49 -12.52
C GLY A 271 3.39 -21.71 -14.00
N ARG A 272 3.06 -20.76 -14.88
CA ARG A 272 3.42 -20.77 -16.31
C ARG A 272 4.85 -20.24 -16.51
N HIS A 273 5.80 -20.88 -15.83
CA HIS A 273 7.20 -20.43 -15.78
C HIS A 273 7.87 -20.32 -17.15
N ARG A 274 7.50 -21.18 -18.11
CA ARG A 274 8.05 -21.16 -19.46
C ARG A 274 7.63 -19.91 -20.23
N THR A 275 6.37 -19.53 -20.10
CA THR A 275 5.80 -18.31 -20.69
C THR A 275 6.41 -17.08 -20.02
N ALA A 276 6.49 -17.08 -18.68
CA ALA A 276 7.16 -16.04 -17.91
C ALA A 276 8.61 -15.82 -18.37
N TYR A 277 9.39 -16.90 -18.55
CA TYR A 277 10.76 -16.83 -19.06
C TYR A 277 10.84 -16.18 -20.45
N GLY A 278 9.89 -16.48 -21.34
CA GLY A 278 9.81 -15.86 -22.66
C GLY A 278 9.64 -14.34 -22.58
N HIS A 279 8.80 -13.85 -21.67
CA HIS A 279 8.57 -12.42 -21.48
C HIS A 279 9.75 -11.72 -20.79
N PHE A 280 10.32 -12.30 -19.72
CA PHE A 280 11.52 -11.74 -19.07
C PHE A 280 12.71 -11.68 -20.02
N ARG A 281 12.90 -12.70 -20.87
CA ARG A 281 13.94 -12.68 -21.90
C ARG A 281 13.71 -11.59 -22.95
N ARG A 282 12.46 -11.24 -23.27
CA ARG A 282 12.15 -10.12 -24.16
C ARG A 282 12.48 -8.78 -23.50
N LEU A 283 12.15 -8.60 -22.21
CA LEU A 283 12.50 -7.40 -21.44
C LEU A 283 14.02 -7.17 -21.39
N LEU A 284 14.81 -8.23 -21.18
CA LEU A 284 16.28 -8.14 -21.14
C LEU A 284 16.95 -7.79 -22.47
N LYS A 285 16.22 -7.78 -23.59
CA LYS A 285 16.76 -7.30 -24.87
C LYS A 285 16.76 -5.78 -24.98
N ASP A 286 16.02 -5.12 -24.11
CA ASP A 286 15.95 -3.67 -24.05
C ASP A 286 17.18 -3.12 -23.33
N GLU A 287 17.84 -2.11 -23.91
CA GLU A 287 19.08 -1.56 -23.37
C GLU A 287 18.83 -0.73 -22.11
N GLU A 288 17.65 -0.11 -21.98
CA GLU A 288 17.30 0.73 -20.82
C GLU A 288 17.11 -0.09 -19.53
N VAL A 289 16.51 -1.28 -19.65
CA VAL A 289 16.20 -2.15 -18.49
C VAL A 289 17.25 -3.27 -18.30
N GLY A 290 18.09 -3.50 -19.30
CA GLY A 290 19.11 -4.55 -19.31
C GLY A 290 20.25 -4.37 -18.29
N GLY A 291 20.25 -3.26 -17.54
CA GLY A 291 21.18 -2.96 -16.44
C GLY A 291 20.71 -3.41 -15.05
N ASP A 292 19.44 -3.81 -14.87
CA ASP A 292 18.90 -4.17 -13.56
C ASP A 292 19.19 -5.63 -13.19
N ALA A 293 19.96 -5.85 -12.11
CA ALA A 293 20.26 -7.18 -11.57
C ALA A 293 19.00 -7.96 -11.15
N SER A 294 17.97 -7.26 -10.68
CA SER A 294 16.70 -7.86 -10.25
C SER A 294 15.98 -8.52 -11.43
N LEU A 295 15.95 -7.87 -12.60
CA LEU A 295 15.37 -8.41 -13.84
C LEU A 295 16.06 -9.70 -14.31
N TYR A 296 17.39 -9.78 -14.19
CA TYR A 296 18.10 -11.04 -14.45
C TYR A 296 17.73 -12.13 -13.44
N HIS A 297 17.47 -11.79 -12.18
CA HIS A 297 16.99 -12.75 -11.21
C HIS A 297 15.57 -13.26 -11.55
N TYR A 298 14.63 -12.37 -11.91
CA TYR A 298 13.29 -12.77 -12.37
C TYR A 298 13.38 -13.75 -13.56
N CYS A 299 14.23 -13.45 -14.54
CA CYS A 299 14.47 -14.31 -15.70
C CYS A 299 15.10 -15.67 -15.29
N ALA A 300 16.07 -15.64 -14.38
CA ALA A 300 16.74 -16.84 -13.89
C ALA A 300 15.80 -17.74 -13.10
N ALA A 301 14.95 -17.17 -12.23
CA ALA A 301 13.92 -17.90 -11.49
C ALA A 301 12.94 -18.58 -12.45
N ALA A 302 12.46 -17.86 -13.47
CA ALA A 302 11.58 -18.42 -14.50
C ALA A 302 12.24 -19.58 -15.27
N ALA A 303 13.51 -19.41 -15.65
CA ALA A 303 14.28 -20.44 -16.33
C ALA A 303 14.48 -21.67 -15.44
N SER A 304 14.88 -21.48 -14.19
CA SER A 304 15.13 -22.55 -13.21
C SER A 304 13.87 -23.35 -12.93
N ASN A 305 12.74 -22.68 -12.67
CA ASN A 305 11.43 -23.31 -12.44
C ASN A 305 10.89 -24.03 -13.68
N SER A 306 11.41 -23.71 -14.86
CA SER A 306 11.13 -24.40 -16.14
C SER A 306 12.13 -25.51 -16.47
N GLY A 307 13.11 -25.80 -15.59
CA GLY A 307 14.18 -26.78 -15.83
C GLY A 307 15.28 -26.31 -16.79
N LEU A 308 15.27 -25.05 -17.22
CA LEU A 308 16.29 -24.45 -18.08
C LEU A 308 17.52 -24.00 -17.28
N TYR A 309 18.19 -24.94 -16.64
CA TYR A 309 19.28 -24.64 -15.69
C TYR A 309 20.48 -23.91 -16.31
N THR A 310 20.79 -24.17 -17.58
CA THR A 310 21.88 -23.46 -18.29
C THR A 310 21.57 -21.97 -18.47
N GLU A 311 20.33 -21.64 -18.80
CA GLU A 311 19.90 -20.25 -18.97
C GLU A 311 19.75 -19.55 -17.62
N ALA A 312 19.24 -20.26 -16.60
CA ALA A 312 19.19 -19.75 -15.24
C ALA A 312 20.59 -19.36 -14.72
N GLN A 313 21.57 -20.26 -14.91
CA GLN A 313 22.96 -20.01 -14.53
C GLN A 313 23.54 -18.77 -15.22
N ARG A 314 23.32 -18.60 -16.54
CA ARG A 314 23.77 -17.42 -17.27
C ARG A 314 23.17 -16.13 -16.72
N CYS A 315 21.87 -16.14 -16.43
CA CYS A 315 21.16 -14.98 -15.90
C CYS A 315 21.69 -14.61 -14.52
N TRP A 316 21.85 -15.56 -13.59
CA TRP A 316 22.44 -15.25 -12.28
C TRP A 316 23.91 -14.85 -12.34
N GLN A 317 24.70 -15.38 -13.28
CA GLN A 317 26.07 -14.89 -13.51
C GLN A 317 26.10 -13.44 -13.98
N LYS A 318 25.13 -13.03 -14.79
CA LYS A 318 25.00 -11.64 -15.23
C LYS A 318 24.50 -10.74 -14.10
N ALA A 319 23.51 -11.18 -13.31
CA ALA A 319 23.07 -10.51 -12.10
C ALA A 319 24.24 -10.28 -11.12
N ALA A 320 25.06 -11.29 -10.87
CA ALA A 320 26.25 -11.20 -10.02
C ALA A 320 27.32 -10.21 -10.50
N LYS A 321 27.34 -9.90 -11.81
CA LYS A 321 28.24 -8.88 -12.37
C LYS A 321 27.68 -7.47 -12.25
N LEU A 322 26.35 -7.33 -12.34
CA LEU A 322 25.66 -6.05 -12.21
C LEU A 322 25.56 -5.61 -10.75
N ASP A 323 25.45 -6.58 -9.85
CA ASP A 323 25.37 -6.38 -8.41
C ASP A 323 26.35 -7.32 -7.68
N PRO A 324 27.65 -6.94 -7.60
CA PRO A 324 28.69 -7.76 -6.98
C PRO A 324 28.62 -7.84 -5.46
N GLU A 325 27.96 -6.88 -4.81
CA GLU A 325 27.84 -6.81 -3.35
C GLU A 325 26.71 -7.73 -2.84
N SER A 326 25.66 -7.94 -3.64
CA SER A 326 24.55 -8.81 -3.26
C SER A 326 24.93 -10.28 -3.14
N ALA A 327 24.46 -10.89 -2.06
CA ALA A 327 24.57 -12.32 -1.82
C ALA A 327 23.56 -13.14 -2.67
N VAL A 328 22.52 -12.50 -3.22
CA VAL A 328 21.39 -13.19 -3.88
C VAL A 328 21.84 -14.01 -5.09
N PRO A 329 22.55 -13.45 -6.08
CA PRO A 329 22.97 -14.24 -7.25
C PRO A 329 23.91 -15.38 -6.88
N ARG A 330 24.83 -15.14 -5.94
CA ARG A 330 25.81 -16.14 -5.47
C ARG A 330 25.12 -17.32 -4.78
N PHE A 331 24.13 -17.03 -3.94
CA PHE A 331 23.34 -18.05 -3.25
C PHE A 331 22.65 -19.00 -4.24
N PHE A 332 21.92 -18.45 -5.22
CA PHE A 332 21.19 -19.27 -6.19
C PHE A 332 22.12 -20.03 -7.16
N LEU A 333 23.27 -19.47 -7.51
CA LEU A 333 24.30 -20.19 -8.28
C LEU A 333 24.85 -21.40 -7.51
N ALA A 334 25.16 -21.23 -6.22
CA ALA A 334 25.65 -22.32 -5.37
C ALA A 334 24.60 -23.43 -5.22
N GLN A 335 23.34 -23.05 -4.96
CA GLN A 335 22.22 -23.97 -4.88
C GLN A 335 22.02 -24.77 -6.18
N LEU A 336 22.11 -24.09 -7.34
CA LEU A 336 22.00 -24.76 -8.64
C LEU A 336 23.14 -25.76 -8.87
N GLN A 337 24.38 -25.38 -8.54
CA GLN A 337 25.54 -26.27 -8.68
C GLN A 337 25.43 -27.49 -7.76
N GLN A 338 24.99 -27.30 -6.53
CA GLN A 338 24.78 -28.40 -5.58
C GLN A 338 23.71 -29.36 -6.11
N ALA A 339 22.57 -28.83 -6.57
CA ALA A 339 21.49 -29.65 -7.14
C ALA A 339 21.97 -30.46 -8.35
N GLN A 340 22.76 -29.85 -9.25
CA GLN A 340 23.36 -30.54 -10.39
C GLN A 340 24.37 -31.61 -9.99
N GLY A 341 25.22 -31.34 -8.98
CA GLY A 341 26.19 -32.30 -8.45
C GLY A 341 25.55 -33.51 -7.77
N GLU A 342 24.40 -33.31 -7.12
CA GLU A 342 23.62 -34.37 -6.46
C GLU A 342 22.62 -35.08 -7.39
N GLY A 343 22.48 -34.62 -8.65
CA GLY A 343 21.49 -35.15 -9.59
C GLY A 343 20.04 -34.87 -9.17
N LYS A 344 19.81 -33.82 -8.36
CA LYS A 344 18.49 -33.41 -7.87
C LYS A 344 17.96 -32.22 -8.66
N THR A 345 16.64 -32.11 -8.71
CA THR A 345 15.97 -30.89 -9.20
C THR A 345 16.05 -29.82 -8.12
N LEU A 346 16.33 -28.59 -8.53
CA LEU A 346 16.24 -27.45 -7.63
C LEU A 346 14.79 -27.27 -7.15
N SER A 347 14.60 -26.87 -5.89
CA SER A 347 13.30 -26.42 -5.40
C SER A 347 12.83 -25.18 -6.17
N LEU A 348 11.52 -24.91 -6.10
CA LEU A 348 10.94 -23.74 -6.76
C LEU A 348 11.62 -22.46 -6.24
N VAL A 349 12.18 -21.71 -7.18
CA VAL A 349 12.86 -20.44 -6.92
C VAL A 349 11.81 -19.34 -6.86
N SER A 350 11.87 -18.53 -5.81
CA SER A 350 11.09 -17.29 -5.74
C SER A 350 11.54 -16.32 -6.83
N TYR A 351 10.62 -15.51 -7.31
CA TYR A 351 10.90 -14.47 -8.30
C TYR A 351 11.44 -13.20 -7.65
N ASN A 352 11.24 -12.99 -6.35
CA ASN A 352 11.68 -11.78 -5.67
C ASN A 352 13.20 -11.79 -5.54
N TYR A 353 13.86 -10.68 -5.88
CA TYR A 353 15.31 -10.53 -5.78
C TYR A 353 15.78 -10.37 -4.32
N GLN A 354 15.72 -11.48 -3.58
CA GLN A 354 16.10 -11.57 -2.18
C GLN A 354 16.55 -12.99 -1.84
N LEU A 355 17.26 -13.15 -0.73
CA LEU A 355 17.58 -14.47 -0.21
C LEU A 355 16.29 -15.17 0.26
N PRO A 356 16.22 -16.50 0.22
CA PRO A 356 15.11 -17.22 0.86
C PRO A 356 14.97 -16.82 2.32
N PHE A 357 13.72 -16.76 2.81
CA PHE A 357 13.42 -16.30 4.16
C PHE A 357 14.24 -16.99 5.26
N GLN A 358 14.48 -18.31 5.12
CA GLN A 358 15.30 -19.06 6.06
C GLN A 358 16.75 -18.57 6.14
N GLU A 359 17.31 -18.11 5.03
CA GLU A 359 18.65 -17.52 5.01
C GLU A 359 18.66 -16.11 5.59
N GLN A 360 17.61 -15.33 5.34
CA GLN A 360 17.43 -14.03 5.98
C GLN A 360 17.36 -14.16 7.51
N LEU A 361 16.57 -15.12 8.02
CA LEU A 361 16.49 -15.42 9.44
C LEU A 361 17.83 -15.80 10.08
N LYS A 362 18.70 -16.53 9.37
CA LYS A 362 20.04 -16.86 9.89
C LYS A 362 20.88 -15.61 10.10
N LEU A 363 20.80 -14.64 9.18
CA LEU A 363 21.51 -13.36 9.31
C LEU A 363 21.01 -12.55 10.51
N TRP A 364 19.72 -12.66 10.84
CA TRP A 364 19.09 -11.86 11.90
C TRP A 364 19.15 -12.47 13.30
N LYS A 365 19.39 -13.79 13.43
CA LYS A 365 19.52 -14.45 14.74
C LYS A 365 20.58 -13.82 15.63
N ASP A 366 21.61 -13.22 15.03
CA ASP A 366 22.73 -12.61 15.74
C ASP A 366 22.52 -11.11 16.06
N ASN A 367 21.47 -10.46 15.54
CA ASN A 367 21.24 -9.02 15.73
C ASN A 367 19.75 -8.61 15.78
N LYS A 368 19.08 -8.93 16.90
CA LYS A 368 17.63 -8.74 17.09
C LYS A 368 17.13 -7.29 17.01
N GLY A 369 17.95 -6.29 17.34
CA GLY A 369 17.53 -4.88 17.30
C GLY A 369 17.43 -4.33 15.87
N SER A 370 18.42 -4.67 15.04
CA SER A 370 18.44 -4.31 13.61
C SER A 370 17.28 -4.94 12.84
N PHE A 371 16.89 -6.17 13.22
CA PHE A 371 15.79 -6.91 12.59
C PHE A 371 14.45 -6.16 12.66
N THR A 372 14.10 -5.58 13.80
CA THR A 372 12.79 -4.93 13.98
C THR A 372 12.67 -3.64 13.16
N GLU A 373 13.74 -2.84 13.08
CA GLU A 373 13.76 -1.62 12.26
C GLU A 373 13.81 -1.95 10.76
N GLU A 374 14.61 -2.93 10.38
CA GLU A 374 14.77 -3.33 8.98
C GLU A 374 13.47 -3.93 8.45
N VAL A 375 12.74 -4.79 9.18
CA VAL A 375 11.45 -5.31 8.71
C VAL A 375 10.34 -4.23 8.73
N ARG A 376 10.38 -3.28 9.66
CA ARG A 376 9.42 -2.18 9.70
C ARG A 376 9.57 -1.25 8.49
N ASN A 377 10.81 -0.97 8.10
CA ASN A 377 11.12 0.06 7.10
C ASN A 377 11.50 -0.51 5.73
N ASN A 378 11.81 -1.81 5.61
CA ASN A 378 12.15 -2.44 4.34
C ASN A 378 10.90 -3.06 3.71
N PRO A 379 10.41 -2.49 2.60
CA PRO A 379 9.13 -2.90 2.07
C PRO A 379 9.16 -4.24 1.30
N LEU A 380 10.32 -4.58 0.73
CA LEU A 380 10.56 -5.90 0.12
C LEU A 380 10.54 -7.00 1.19
N LEU A 381 11.01 -6.70 2.40
CA LEU A 381 10.88 -7.64 3.52
C LEU A 381 9.41 -7.79 3.90
N ARG A 382 8.65 -6.71 4.09
CA ARG A 382 7.21 -6.79 4.45
C ARG A 382 6.40 -7.63 3.45
N SER A 383 6.59 -7.37 2.17
CA SER A 383 5.95 -8.16 1.10
C SER A 383 6.40 -9.63 1.10
N SER A 384 7.64 -9.93 1.51
CA SER A 384 8.12 -11.31 1.70
C SER A 384 7.42 -12.03 2.86
N PHE A 385 7.18 -11.35 4.00
CA PHE A 385 6.44 -11.91 5.14
C PHE A 385 5.02 -12.24 4.71
N PHE A 386 4.38 -11.30 4.00
CA PHE A 386 3.05 -11.51 3.43
C PHE A 386 3.00 -12.73 2.50
N TRP A 387 3.92 -12.79 1.53
CA TRP A 387 3.98 -13.91 0.59
C TRP A 387 4.20 -15.23 1.33
N ALA A 388 5.10 -15.25 2.29
CA ALA A 388 5.49 -16.44 3.03
C ALA A 388 4.36 -16.95 3.95
N LEU A 389 3.59 -16.07 4.60
CA LEU A 389 2.40 -16.45 5.36
C LEU A 389 1.29 -17.03 4.47
N ARG A 390 1.17 -16.53 3.25
CA ARG A 390 0.07 -16.89 2.35
C ARG A 390 0.37 -18.13 1.50
N TYR A 391 1.54 -18.15 0.87
CA TYR A 391 1.97 -19.15 -0.12
C TYR A 391 3.12 -20.04 0.35
N GLY A 392 3.75 -19.72 1.49
CA GLY A 392 4.80 -20.57 2.05
C GLY A 392 4.26 -21.93 2.50
N ASP A 393 5.16 -22.90 2.62
CA ASP A 393 4.82 -24.17 3.25
C ASP A 393 4.54 -23.99 4.75
N ALA A 394 3.95 -25.01 5.39
CA ALA A 394 3.59 -25.02 6.81
C ALA A 394 4.72 -24.49 7.73
N ASN A 395 5.95 -24.96 7.48
CA ASN A 395 7.12 -24.59 8.24
C ASN A 395 7.51 -23.12 8.02
N THR A 396 7.47 -22.63 6.79
CA THR A 396 7.73 -21.22 6.46
C THR A 396 6.67 -20.33 7.11
N LYS A 397 5.39 -20.68 7.04
CA LYS A 397 4.31 -19.93 7.70
C LYS A 397 4.54 -19.84 9.21
N LEU A 398 4.92 -20.95 9.84
CA LEU A 398 5.21 -20.99 11.27
C LEU A 398 6.39 -20.06 11.63
N GLN A 399 7.49 -20.16 10.89
CA GLN A 399 8.68 -19.33 11.12
C GLN A 399 8.40 -17.83 10.94
N VAL A 400 7.62 -17.46 9.93
CA VAL A 400 7.25 -16.06 9.68
C VAL A 400 6.36 -15.56 10.82
N THR A 401 5.40 -16.37 11.24
CA THR A 401 4.51 -16.05 12.38
C THR A 401 5.32 -15.87 13.67
N GLU A 402 6.31 -16.72 13.91
CA GLU A 402 7.24 -16.60 15.05
C GLU A 402 8.09 -15.33 14.98
N ALA A 403 8.61 -14.99 13.79
CA ALA A 403 9.40 -13.80 13.57
C ALA A 403 8.59 -12.51 13.79
N LEU A 404 7.30 -12.51 13.44
CA LEU A 404 6.38 -11.40 13.69
C LEU A 404 6.16 -11.12 15.18
N ARG A 405 6.44 -12.05 16.10
CA ARG A 405 6.39 -11.77 17.55
C ARG A 405 7.39 -10.70 17.98
N TRP A 406 8.41 -10.42 17.18
CA TRP A 406 9.46 -9.46 17.51
C TRP A 406 9.23 -8.07 16.89
N ILE A 407 8.11 -7.89 16.18
CA ILE A 407 7.79 -6.66 15.45
C ILE A 407 6.42 -6.18 15.91
N GLU A 408 6.32 -4.97 16.47
CA GLU A 408 5.03 -4.34 16.75
C GLU A 408 4.53 -3.63 15.48
N ASP A 409 3.53 -4.22 14.83
CA ASP A 409 2.98 -3.75 13.55
C ASP A 409 1.49 -4.08 13.39
N GLU A 410 0.68 -3.03 13.22
CA GLU A 410 -0.78 -3.10 13.14
C GLU A 410 -1.26 -3.82 11.86
N GLU A 411 -0.56 -3.64 10.75
CA GLU A 411 -0.93 -4.23 9.47
C GLU A 411 -0.65 -5.74 9.42
N MET A 412 0.49 -6.17 9.98
CA MET A 412 0.75 -7.60 10.17
C MET A 412 -0.23 -8.25 11.14
N SER A 413 -0.76 -7.48 12.09
CA SER A 413 -1.82 -7.95 12.99
C SER A 413 -3.14 -8.19 12.24
N GLU A 414 -3.55 -7.28 11.36
CA GLU A 414 -4.74 -7.48 10.51
C GLU A 414 -4.58 -8.72 9.59
N ILE A 415 -3.39 -8.92 9.02
CA ILE A 415 -3.08 -10.08 8.17
C ILE A 415 -3.16 -11.40 8.95
N LEU A 416 -2.57 -11.45 10.16
CA LEU A 416 -2.65 -12.62 11.04
C LEU A 416 -4.10 -12.92 11.46
N GLN A 417 -4.89 -11.89 11.74
CA GLN A 417 -6.33 -12.06 11.99
C GLN A 417 -7.07 -12.60 10.75
N GLY A 418 -6.73 -12.11 9.56
CA GLY A 418 -7.28 -12.59 8.29
C GLY A 418 -6.97 -14.07 8.04
N LEU A 419 -5.73 -14.50 8.29
CA LEU A 419 -5.30 -15.90 8.18
C LEU A 419 -6.11 -16.83 9.10
N LEU A 420 -6.34 -16.40 10.34
CA LEU A 420 -7.16 -17.15 11.31
C LEU A 420 -8.65 -17.24 10.92
N LYS A 421 -9.17 -16.24 10.19
CA LYS A 421 -10.57 -16.20 9.73
C LYS A 421 -10.79 -16.99 8.43
N GLN A 422 -9.81 -17.01 7.52
CA GLN A 422 -9.97 -17.57 6.17
C GLN A 422 -9.64 -19.07 6.08
N GLN A 423 -8.99 -19.65 7.09
CA GLN A 423 -8.73 -21.09 7.15
C GLN A 423 -8.99 -21.59 8.58
N PRO A 424 -9.84 -22.62 8.80
CA PRO A 424 -9.56 -23.53 9.89
C PRO A 424 -8.24 -24.22 9.53
N LEU A 425 -7.13 -23.63 9.97
CA LEU A 425 -5.79 -24.18 9.76
C LEU A 425 -5.83 -25.64 10.22
N GLN A 426 -5.58 -26.58 9.31
CA GLN A 426 -5.51 -28.01 9.64
C GLN A 426 -4.35 -28.34 10.60
N GLU A 427 -3.51 -27.34 10.92
CA GLU A 427 -2.32 -27.45 11.74
C GLU A 427 -2.42 -26.58 13.00
N GLU A 428 -2.75 -27.23 14.12
CA GLU A 428 -2.93 -26.65 15.46
C GLU A 428 -1.76 -25.74 15.89
N LYS A 429 -0.52 -26.10 15.50
CA LYS A 429 0.71 -25.35 15.83
C LYS A 429 0.79 -23.97 15.18
N LEU A 430 0.31 -23.83 13.94
CA LEU A 430 0.34 -22.55 13.23
C LEU A 430 -0.72 -21.60 13.80
N GLN A 431 -1.88 -22.15 14.19
CA GLN A 431 -2.94 -21.40 14.86
C GLN A 431 -2.49 -20.89 16.23
N GLU A 432 -1.84 -21.74 17.03
CA GLU A 432 -1.27 -21.36 18.32
C GLU A 432 -0.21 -20.27 18.17
N ALA A 433 0.71 -20.41 17.21
CA ALA A 433 1.74 -19.40 16.95
C ALA A 433 1.15 -18.06 16.50
N ALA A 434 0.10 -18.06 15.67
CA ALA A 434 -0.56 -16.85 15.20
C ALA A 434 -1.31 -16.13 16.33
N LEU A 435 -2.01 -16.89 17.19
CA LEU A 435 -2.68 -16.36 18.38
C LEU A 435 -1.69 -15.75 19.38
N LEU A 436 -0.57 -16.43 19.66
CA LEU A 436 0.48 -15.92 20.55
C LEU A 436 1.14 -14.64 20.01
N SER A 437 1.27 -14.54 18.69
CA SER A 437 1.82 -13.35 18.03
C SER A 437 0.84 -12.18 18.13
N LEU A 438 -0.45 -12.41 17.85
CA LEU A 438 -1.51 -11.41 18.00
C LEU A 438 -1.70 -10.91 19.44
N GLN A 439 -1.65 -11.81 20.43
CA GLN A 439 -1.75 -11.45 21.85
C GLN A 439 -0.61 -10.52 22.30
N ARG A 440 0.57 -10.66 21.69
CA ARG A 440 1.70 -9.78 21.94
C ARG A 440 1.58 -8.44 21.22
N LEU A 441 1.03 -8.45 20.00
CA LEU A 441 0.90 -7.29 19.13
C LEU A 441 -0.17 -6.29 19.58
N ILE A 442 -1.32 -6.78 20.04
CA ILE A 442 -2.52 -5.95 20.26
C ILE A 442 -2.70 -5.53 21.72
N GLY A 443 -1.97 -6.15 22.66
CA GLY A 443 -2.46 -6.19 24.05
C GLY A 443 -3.81 -6.92 24.07
N SER A 444 -4.52 -6.96 25.21
CA SER A 444 -5.84 -7.61 25.29
C SER A 444 -6.75 -7.21 24.11
N VAL A 445 -7.13 -8.18 23.27
CA VAL A 445 -8.08 -7.99 22.17
C VAL A 445 -9.35 -7.34 22.72
N PRO A 446 -9.83 -6.20 22.17
CA PRO A 446 -11.16 -5.69 22.50
C PRO A 446 -12.20 -6.65 21.92
N GLU A 447 -13.07 -7.17 22.78
CA GLU A 447 -14.08 -8.19 22.45
C GLU A 447 -15.31 -7.65 21.68
N GLU A 448 -15.25 -6.46 21.10
CA GLU A 448 -16.42 -5.83 20.48
C GLU A 448 -16.20 -5.57 18.98
N ASN A 449 -17.14 -6.11 18.18
CA ASN A 449 -17.40 -5.83 16.77
C ASN A 449 -16.83 -6.75 15.68
N VAL A 450 -16.96 -8.07 15.83
CA VAL A 450 -16.93 -8.99 14.67
C VAL A 450 -18.16 -9.92 14.57
N LEU A 451 -19.17 -9.79 15.43
CA LEU A 451 -20.39 -10.61 15.33
C LEU A 451 -21.66 -9.79 15.53
N GLN A 452 -21.97 -8.93 14.57
CA GLN A 452 -23.36 -8.61 14.24
C GLN A 452 -23.57 -8.93 12.76
N GLU A 453 -24.73 -9.51 12.46
CA GLU A 453 -25.16 -10.03 11.14
C GLU A 453 -24.68 -11.43 10.73
N VAL A 454 -24.83 -12.41 11.63
CA VAL A 454 -25.44 -13.69 11.23
C VAL A 454 -26.48 -14.08 12.29
N LYS A 455 -27.65 -13.45 12.23
CA LYS A 455 -28.85 -13.97 12.88
C LYS A 455 -29.48 -15.00 11.95
N GLU A 456 -29.79 -16.16 12.53
CA GLU A 456 -30.63 -17.24 11.99
C GLU A 456 -29.92 -18.08 10.90
N THR A 457 -29.29 -19.20 11.23
CA THR A 457 -30.01 -20.41 11.63
C THR A 457 -29.05 -21.48 12.17
N SER A 458 -29.38 -22.01 13.36
CA SER A 458 -29.05 -23.35 13.87
C SER A 458 -27.65 -23.96 13.62
N SER A 459 -26.77 -23.91 14.63
CA SER A 459 -25.94 -25.04 15.13
C SER A 459 -25.10 -24.62 16.35
N PRO A 460 -24.63 -25.57 17.18
CA PRO A 460 -24.68 -25.50 18.63
C PRO A 460 -23.60 -24.62 19.27
N ARG A 461 -23.99 -23.93 20.35
CA ARG A 461 -23.12 -23.18 21.25
C ARG A 461 -21.85 -23.98 21.61
N LEU A 462 -20.69 -23.45 21.24
CA LEU A 462 -19.41 -23.78 21.87
C LEU A 462 -19.52 -23.46 23.38
N LYS A 463 -19.76 -24.49 24.19
CA LYS A 463 -19.56 -24.44 25.64
C LYS A 463 -18.06 -24.56 25.89
N GLY A 464 -17.48 -23.70 26.75
CA GLY A 464 -16.27 -24.09 27.47
C GLY A 464 -15.11 -23.09 27.57
N LEU A 465 -15.33 -21.77 27.59
CA LEU A 465 -14.33 -20.83 28.10
C LEU A 465 -14.94 -20.04 29.26
N PRO A 466 -14.23 -19.82 30.38
CA PRO A 466 -14.77 -19.07 31.50
C PRO A 466 -14.87 -17.57 31.17
N GLU A 467 -16.01 -16.95 31.51
CA GLU A 467 -16.06 -15.50 31.70
C GLU A 467 -15.06 -15.13 32.81
N TRP A 468 -14.18 -14.17 32.52
CA TRP A 468 -13.15 -13.73 33.46
C TRP A 468 -13.81 -13.12 34.71
N ARG A 469 -13.55 -13.69 35.88
CA ARG A 469 -14.19 -13.24 37.13
C ARG A 469 -13.41 -12.13 37.80
N GLU A 470 -14.12 -11.20 38.45
CA GLU A 470 -13.50 -10.09 39.18
C GLU A 470 -12.55 -10.53 40.30
N ASP A 471 -12.82 -11.68 40.94
CA ASP A 471 -11.95 -12.21 42.00
C ASP A 471 -10.59 -12.70 41.46
N TRP A 472 -10.54 -13.12 40.19
CA TRP A 472 -9.28 -13.48 39.50
C TRP A 472 -8.47 -12.24 39.16
N GLN A 473 -9.13 -11.18 38.68
CA GLN A 473 -8.49 -9.91 38.39
C GLN A 473 -7.91 -9.26 39.65
N LYS A 474 -8.64 -9.32 40.77
CA LYS A 474 -8.17 -8.76 42.05
C LYS A 474 -6.86 -9.38 42.54
N VAL A 475 -6.64 -10.68 42.31
CA VAL A 475 -5.39 -11.35 42.69
C VAL A 475 -4.22 -10.80 41.87
N ILE A 476 -4.39 -10.66 40.55
CA ILE A 476 -3.29 -10.21 39.71
C ILE A 476 -2.98 -8.72 39.92
N ASP A 477 -4.00 -7.86 39.99
CA ASP A 477 -3.82 -6.43 40.23
C ASP A 477 -3.06 -6.16 41.55
N GLN A 478 -3.43 -6.87 42.61
CA GLN A 478 -2.76 -6.74 43.91
C GLN A 478 -1.32 -7.28 43.88
N THR A 479 -1.08 -8.38 43.17
CA THR A 479 0.27 -8.95 43.00
C THR A 479 1.18 -7.95 42.30
N LEU A 480 0.73 -7.39 41.18
CA LEU A 480 1.48 -6.41 40.39
C LEU A 480 1.74 -5.14 41.19
N SER A 481 0.72 -4.61 41.89
CA SER A 481 0.86 -3.42 42.74
C SER A 481 1.90 -3.61 43.86
N MET A 482 2.00 -4.82 44.43
CA MET A 482 2.97 -5.13 45.48
C MET A 482 4.37 -5.39 44.93
N MET A 483 4.46 -5.92 43.71
CA MET A 483 5.72 -6.16 42.99
C MET A 483 6.34 -4.87 42.42
N ASP A 484 5.55 -3.81 42.19
CA ASP A 484 5.97 -2.54 41.57
C ASP A 484 7.26 -1.94 42.12
N ARG A 485 7.51 -2.11 43.41
CA ARG A 485 8.65 -1.49 44.09
C ARG A 485 9.93 -2.33 44.11
N ARG A 486 9.87 -3.60 43.69
CA ARG A 486 10.94 -4.58 43.93
C ARG A 486 11.28 -5.45 42.73
N TYR A 487 10.45 -5.46 41.69
CA TYR A 487 10.62 -6.32 40.54
C TYR A 487 10.41 -5.57 39.23
N ASP A 488 11.23 -5.91 38.24
CA ASP A 488 11.15 -5.34 36.90
C ASP A 488 9.93 -5.85 36.11
N ALA A 489 9.63 -5.21 34.98
CA ALA A 489 8.49 -5.53 34.12
C ALA A 489 8.42 -7.01 33.68
N ILE A 490 9.58 -7.69 33.58
CA ILE A 490 9.67 -9.11 33.20
C ILE A 490 9.01 -9.99 34.27
N HIS A 491 9.38 -9.82 35.54
CA HIS A 491 8.81 -10.59 36.66
C HIS A 491 7.29 -10.40 36.80
N LYS A 492 6.82 -9.18 36.55
CA LYS A 492 5.39 -8.84 36.59
C LYS A 492 4.62 -9.59 35.51
N LYS A 493 5.16 -9.61 34.29
CA LYS A 493 4.58 -10.34 33.16
C LYS A 493 4.57 -11.85 33.40
N ASP A 494 5.62 -12.39 34.02
CA ASP A 494 5.68 -13.81 34.38
C ASP A 494 4.64 -14.17 35.45
N ALA A 495 4.37 -13.27 36.40
CA ALA A 495 3.30 -13.44 37.38
C ALA A 495 1.91 -13.52 36.73
N GLU A 496 1.63 -12.66 35.75
CA GLU A 496 0.37 -12.69 34.98
C GLU A 496 0.22 -13.99 34.19
N LEU A 497 1.29 -14.44 33.55
CA LEU A 497 1.29 -15.67 32.74
C LEU A 497 1.05 -16.90 33.62
N LEU A 498 1.77 -17.01 34.73
CA LEU A 498 1.64 -18.11 35.67
C LEU A 498 0.21 -18.19 36.26
N TRP A 499 -0.38 -17.04 36.56
CA TRP A 499 -1.76 -16.99 37.08
C TRP A 499 -2.79 -17.42 36.05
N LYS A 500 -2.65 -16.98 34.79
CA LYS A 500 -3.53 -17.40 33.69
C LYS A 500 -3.40 -18.89 33.39
N GLN A 501 -2.18 -19.41 33.40
CA GLN A 501 -1.92 -20.84 33.20
C GLN A 501 -2.59 -21.68 34.28
N PHE A 502 -2.43 -21.28 35.55
CA PHE A 502 -3.05 -21.95 36.69
C PHE A 502 -4.59 -21.98 36.61
N LEU A 503 -5.22 -20.87 36.24
CA LEU A 503 -6.68 -20.82 36.11
C LEU A 503 -7.19 -21.65 34.92
N SER A 504 -6.40 -21.70 33.83
CA SER A 504 -6.74 -22.45 32.63
C SER A 504 -6.64 -23.96 32.85
N SER A 505 -5.64 -24.44 33.61
CA SER A 505 -5.49 -25.87 33.93
C SER A 505 -6.61 -26.39 34.85
N LEU A 506 -7.19 -25.52 35.67
CA LEU A 506 -8.27 -25.87 36.60
C LEU A 506 -9.69 -25.75 36.02
N TYR A 507 -9.84 -25.29 34.77
CA TYR A 507 -11.16 -25.15 34.15
C TYR A 507 -11.75 -26.53 33.79
N PRO A 508 -13.05 -26.80 34.03
CA PRO A 508 -14.11 -25.90 34.53
C PRO A 508 -14.24 -25.79 36.05
N ASP A 509 -13.52 -26.59 36.82
CA ASP A 509 -13.69 -26.76 38.27
C ASP A 509 -12.78 -25.82 39.10
N ILE A 510 -12.84 -24.51 38.79
CA ILE A 510 -12.02 -23.50 39.46
C ILE A 510 -12.56 -23.22 40.87
N PRO A 511 -11.76 -23.40 41.94
CA PRO A 511 -12.18 -23.12 43.31
C PRO A 511 -12.41 -21.63 43.56
N PHE A 512 -13.35 -21.28 44.43
CA PHE A 512 -13.62 -19.89 44.78
C PHE A 512 -12.44 -19.25 45.55
N ILE A 513 -12.02 -18.06 45.14
CA ILE A 513 -10.88 -17.36 45.76
C ILE A 513 -11.34 -16.65 47.03
N ARG A 514 -11.24 -17.33 48.17
CA ARG A 514 -11.63 -16.76 49.48
C ARG A 514 -10.60 -15.84 50.11
N HIS A 515 -9.32 -16.04 49.79
CA HIS A 515 -8.20 -15.32 50.42
C HIS A 515 -7.21 -14.84 49.35
N ALA A 516 -7.55 -13.75 48.65
CA ALA A 516 -6.77 -13.21 47.54
C ALA A 516 -5.30 -12.96 47.91
N ASN A 517 -5.03 -12.32 49.05
CA ASN A 517 -3.68 -12.05 49.55
C ASN A 517 -2.78 -13.30 49.65
N GLY A 518 -3.35 -14.47 49.94
CA GLY A 518 -2.59 -15.71 50.00
C GLY A 518 -2.12 -16.17 48.62
N TRP A 519 -2.96 -15.99 47.60
CA TRP A 519 -2.63 -16.31 46.20
C TRP A 519 -1.62 -15.31 45.63
N CYS A 520 -1.77 -14.02 45.95
CA CYS A 520 -0.80 -12.99 45.58
C CYS A 520 0.59 -13.29 46.17
N ALA A 521 0.63 -13.66 47.46
CA ALA A 521 1.86 -14.05 48.14
C ALA A 521 2.50 -15.31 47.52
N ALA A 522 1.69 -16.28 47.10
CA ALA A 522 2.19 -17.48 46.45
C ALA A 522 2.77 -17.19 45.06
N LEU A 523 2.09 -16.35 44.26
CA LEU A 523 2.57 -15.91 42.95
C LEU A 523 3.89 -15.16 43.07
N GLU A 524 3.98 -14.15 43.95
CA GLU A 524 5.24 -13.43 44.14
C GLU A 524 6.38 -14.36 44.60
N TYR A 525 6.09 -15.33 45.49
CA TYR A 525 7.09 -16.30 45.93
C TYR A 525 7.60 -17.18 44.78
N LEU A 526 6.70 -17.72 43.95
CA LEU A 526 7.08 -18.59 42.82
C LEU A 526 7.85 -17.81 41.75
N ILE A 527 7.46 -16.58 41.46
CA ILE A 527 8.22 -15.71 40.54
C ILE A 527 9.59 -15.38 41.11
N ALA A 528 9.68 -15.05 42.41
CA ALA A 528 10.98 -14.83 43.03
C ALA A 528 11.88 -16.08 42.97
N LYS A 529 11.32 -17.28 43.12
CA LYS A 529 12.07 -18.53 43.06
C LYS A 529 12.53 -18.92 41.66
N THR A 530 11.65 -18.80 40.66
CA THR A 530 11.99 -19.07 39.25
C THR A 530 13.11 -18.17 38.74
N HIS A 531 13.17 -16.93 39.24
CA HIS A 531 14.23 -15.96 38.94
C HIS A 531 15.43 -16.01 39.90
N ASN A 532 15.56 -17.06 40.72
CA ASN A 532 16.66 -17.27 41.68
C ASN A 532 16.86 -16.13 42.70
N LEU A 533 15.80 -15.39 43.04
CA LEU A 533 15.85 -14.32 44.03
C LEU A 533 15.76 -14.90 45.47
N PRO A 534 16.56 -14.38 46.42
CA PRO A 534 16.55 -14.84 47.80
C PRO A 534 15.31 -14.32 48.53
N VAL A 535 14.20 -15.05 48.42
CA VAL A 535 12.95 -14.76 49.11
C VAL A 535 12.49 -15.98 49.91
N THR A 536 12.05 -15.74 51.15
CA THR A 536 11.52 -16.75 52.06
C THR A 536 10.01 -16.64 52.18
N TYR A 537 9.33 -17.74 52.54
CA TYR A 537 7.90 -17.71 52.81
C TYR A 537 7.53 -16.72 53.93
N ARG A 538 8.40 -16.55 54.94
CA ARG A 538 8.18 -15.61 56.06
C ARG A 538 8.11 -14.16 55.57
N GLU A 539 8.99 -13.79 54.64
CA GLU A 539 9.04 -12.44 54.08
C GLU A 539 7.81 -12.12 53.23
N VAL A 540 7.37 -13.05 52.38
CA VAL A 540 6.18 -12.82 51.54
C VAL A 540 4.90 -12.88 52.37
N ALA A 541 4.81 -13.82 53.32
CA ALA A 541 3.69 -13.91 54.25
C ALA A 541 3.50 -12.60 55.06
N GLN A 542 4.60 -12.00 55.52
CA GLN A 542 4.55 -10.70 56.20
C GLN A 542 4.10 -9.56 55.28
N ARG A 543 4.53 -9.54 54.00
CA ARG A 543 4.15 -8.50 53.03
C ARG A 543 2.65 -8.47 52.75
N TYR A 544 2.04 -9.64 52.61
CA TYR A 544 0.63 -9.77 52.27
C TYR A 544 -0.28 -9.96 53.50
N ASN A 545 0.30 -9.92 54.70
CA ASN A 545 -0.38 -10.12 55.98
C ASN A 545 -1.15 -11.45 56.05
N VAL A 546 -0.47 -12.55 55.69
CA VAL A 546 -1.01 -13.92 55.68
C VAL A 546 -0.09 -14.87 56.46
N SER A 547 -0.55 -16.09 56.76
CA SER A 547 0.31 -17.09 57.43
C SER A 547 1.27 -17.75 56.43
N VAL A 548 2.47 -18.12 56.91
CA VAL A 548 3.47 -18.89 56.14
C VAL A 548 2.88 -20.20 55.59
N SER A 549 2.02 -20.85 56.39
CA SER A 549 1.31 -22.07 55.98
C SER A 549 0.35 -21.84 54.80
N MET A 550 -0.25 -20.65 54.68
CA MET A 550 -1.14 -20.30 53.58
C MET A 550 -0.37 -20.06 52.28
N VAL A 551 0.74 -19.31 52.35
CA VAL A 551 1.60 -19.06 51.18
C VAL A 551 2.15 -20.36 50.63
N SER A 552 2.67 -21.23 51.50
CA SER A 552 3.21 -22.52 51.07
C SER A 552 2.15 -23.44 50.47
N ARG A 553 0.94 -23.49 51.06
CA ARG A 553 -0.15 -24.31 50.52
C ARG A 553 -0.58 -23.85 49.13
N TYR A 554 -0.70 -22.55 48.90
CA TYR A 554 -1.10 -22.03 47.59
C TYR A 554 0.03 -22.07 46.57
N ALA A 555 1.29 -21.82 46.99
CA ALA A 555 2.44 -21.95 46.11
C ALA A 555 2.59 -23.40 45.61
N ARG A 556 2.49 -24.39 46.51
CA ARG A 556 2.52 -25.80 46.14
C ARG A 556 1.37 -26.15 45.18
N ARG A 557 0.18 -25.61 45.40
CA ARG A 557 -0.97 -25.85 44.53
C ARG A 557 -0.79 -25.26 43.13
N ILE A 558 -0.23 -24.05 43.02
CA ILE A 558 0.07 -23.46 41.70
C ILE A 558 1.16 -24.29 40.99
N ASP A 559 2.19 -24.66 41.74
CA ASP A 559 3.33 -25.43 41.24
C ASP A 559 2.92 -26.83 40.76
N GLU A 560 2.11 -27.56 41.53
CA GLU A 560 1.56 -28.89 41.18
C GLU A 560 0.77 -28.87 39.86
N GLU A 561 0.04 -27.79 39.60
CA GLU A 561 -0.82 -27.66 38.41
C GLU A 561 -0.10 -27.03 37.19
N CYS A 562 1.03 -26.34 37.40
CA CYS A 562 1.73 -25.60 36.34
C CYS A 562 3.11 -26.19 35.97
N SER A 563 3.59 -27.20 36.69
CA SER A 563 4.91 -27.82 36.43
C SER A 563 4.93 -28.68 35.17
N PHE A 564 5.91 -28.42 34.29
CA PHE A 564 6.34 -29.32 33.23
C PHE A 564 6.89 -30.64 33.82
N GLU A 565 6.59 -31.78 33.20
CA GLU A 565 7.44 -32.97 33.34
C GLU A 565 8.85 -32.61 32.88
N GLY A 566 9.71 -32.30 33.85
CA GLY A 566 11.12 -31.99 33.65
C GLY A 566 11.54 -30.65 34.25
N SER A 567 12.12 -30.72 35.45
CA SER A 567 13.07 -29.77 36.06
C SER A 567 12.66 -28.85 37.22
N VAL A 568 11.68 -29.16 38.08
CA VAL A 568 11.63 -28.55 39.44
C VAL A 568 10.99 -29.46 40.53
N SER A 569 10.98 -30.79 40.38
CA SER A 569 10.37 -31.65 41.42
C SER A 569 11.25 -31.90 42.66
N ASP A 570 12.48 -31.37 42.71
CA ASP A 570 13.46 -31.68 43.77
C ASP A 570 13.99 -30.47 44.58
N SER A 571 13.39 -29.27 44.47
CA SER A 571 13.91 -28.07 45.16
C SER A 571 12.97 -27.37 46.15
N LEU A 572 11.88 -28.02 46.59
CA LEU A 572 11.09 -27.53 47.73
C LEU A 572 11.44 -28.34 48.98
N PRO A 573 12.25 -27.81 49.93
CA PRO A 573 12.58 -28.53 51.14
C PRO A 573 11.32 -28.83 51.98
N PRO A 574 11.22 -30.02 52.60
CA PRO A 574 10.10 -30.36 53.45
C PRO A 574 10.03 -29.45 54.68
N PHE A 575 8.79 -29.20 55.12
CA PHE A 575 8.47 -28.47 56.35
C PHE A 575 9.11 -29.16 57.56
N THR A 576 10.13 -28.54 58.15
CA THR A 576 10.50 -28.79 59.55
C THR A 576 10.55 -27.48 60.30
N GLU A 577 9.72 -27.43 61.34
CA GLU A 577 9.69 -26.43 62.39
C GLU A 577 11.09 -26.13 62.92
N ASN A 578 11.42 -24.85 63.11
CA ASN A 578 12.07 -24.33 64.32
C ASN A 578 12.21 -22.79 64.22
N ILE A 579 11.32 -22.11 64.97
CA ILE A 579 11.41 -20.77 65.62
C ILE A 579 11.75 -19.54 64.74
#